data_AF-A0A2N7B8Y5-F1
#
_entry.id   AF-A0A2N7B8Y5-F1
#
_cell.length_a   1.000
_cell.length_b   1.000
_cell.length_c   1.000
_cell.angle_alpha   90.00
_cell.angle_beta   90.00
_cell.angle_gamma   90.00
#
_symmetry.space_group_name_H-M   'P 1'
#
loop_
_entity.id
_entity.type
_entity.pdbx_description
1 polymer ?
#
loop_
_entity_poly.entity_id
_entity_poly.type
_entity_poly.pdbx_seq_one_letter_code
_entity_poly.pdbx_strand_id
1 'polypeptide(L)'
;MKNYLLVGLFASIVIMVGAIIAYVIKFHSYPISTNPENWGQLGDYLNVFVSISSLVLLSTLTYFIHQREEERALIAETNEKNNSRPLILFQLGSNDSIWEIINVGNSVALNIFLLSTSYEGKYPKQVKLYAIMPGQIFKLRYANRVEKWEATYTDFHGKYISSVCIDDQTEIQEDVKILPCHDEEYIYLADAIAKMWE
;
A
#
# COMPACT_ATOMS: atom_id res chain seq x y z
N MET A 1 -5.21 13.38 16.46
CA MET A 1 -6.49 12.75 16.08
C MET A 1 -7.50 12.56 17.22
N LYS A 2 -7.12 12.16 18.45
CA LYS A 2 -8.08 12.00 19.59
C LYS A 2 -8.82 13.30 19.98
N ASN A 3 -8.31 14.46 19.57
CA ASN A 3 -8.77 15.75 20.06
C ASN A 3 -10.11 16.18 19.43
N TYR A 4 -10.45 15.80 18.19
CA TYR A 4 -11.66 16.32 17.52
C TYR A 4 -12.96 15.76 18.11
N LEU A 5 -12.97 14.47 18.47
CA LEU A 5 -14.11 13.85 19.14
C LEU A 5 -14.29 14.43 20.54
N LEU A 6 -13.18 14.61 21.27
CA LEU A 6 -13.19 15.29 22.58
C LEU A 6 -13.69 16.74 22.46
N VAL A 7 -13.28 17.47 21.43
CA VAL A 7 -13.74 18.84 21.16
C VAL A 7 -15.23 18.86 20.84
N GLY A 8 -15.74 17.94 20.03
CA GLY A 8 -17.17 17.82 19.73
C GLY A 8 -18.02 17.51 20.96
N LEU A 9 -17.58 16.53 21.77
CA LEU A 9 -18.21 16.21 23.05
C LEU A 9 -18.17 17.39 24.02
N PHE A 10 -17.02 18.04 24.15
CA PHE A 10 -16.85 19.19 25.03
C PHE A 10 -17.73 20.36 24.60
N ALA A 11 -17.75 20.70 23.30
CA ALA A 11 -18.61 21.73 22.75
C ALA A 11 -20.09 21.44 23.02
N SER A 12 -20.52 20.19 22.84
CA SER A 12 -21.88 19.74 23.13
C SER A 12 -22.24 19.91 24.62
N ILE A 13 -21.35 19.51 25.53
CA ILE A 13 -21.52 19.69 26.97
C ILE A 13 -21.61 21.19 27.32
N VAL A 14 -20.72 22.02 26.77
CA VAL A 14 -20.72 23.46 27.00
C VAL A 14 -22.02 24.11 26.52
N ILE A 15 -22.57 23.70 25.37
CA ILE A 15 -23.86 24.19 24.87
C ILE A 15 -25.00 23.83 25.84
N MET A 16 -25.04 22.58 26.30
CA MET A 16 -26.08 22.12 27.23
C MET A 16 -25.98 22.78 28.60
N VAL A 17 -24.78 22.88 29.16
CA VAL A 17 -24.54 23.58 30.43
C VAL A 17 -24.84 25.07 30.29
N GLY A 18 -24.46 25.68 29.16
CA GLY A 18 -24.77 27.07 28.84
C GLY A 18 -26.27 27.34 28.80
N ALA A 19 -27.07 26.43 28.23
CA ALA A 19 -28.53 26.52 28.22
C ALA A 19 -29.13 26.49 29.64
N ILE A 20 -28.62 25.60 30.50
CA ILE A 20 -29.04 25.50 31.90
C ILE A 20 -28.67 26.78 32.66
N ILE A 21 -27.45 27.29 32.49
CA ILE A 21 -27.01 28.54 33.13
C ILE A 21 -27.87 29.72 32.67
N ALA A 22 -28.12 29.85 31.36
CA ALA A 22 -28.97 30.91 30.81
C ALA A 22 -30.39 30.85 31.38
N TYR A 23 -30.94 29.64 31.55
CA TYR A 23 -32.23 29.44 32.19
C TYR A 23 -32.20 29.87 33.67
N VAL A 24 -31.22 29.41 34.44
CA VAL A 24 -31.08 29.75 35.87
C VAL A 24 -30.93 31.26 36.06
N ILE A 25 -30.12 31.95 35.25
CA ILE A 25 -29.96 33.41 35.34
C ILE A 25 -31.29 34.13 35.09
N LYS A 26 -32.06 33.69 34.08
CA LYS A 26 -33.31 34.34 33.70
C LYS A 26 -34.44 34.07 34.69
N PHE A 27 -34.46 32.90 35.32
CA PHE A 27 -35.59 32.42 36.11
C PHE A 27 -35.30 32.17 37.59
N HIS A 28 -34.10 32.48 38.07
CA HIS A 28 -33.67 32.28 39.47
C HIS A 28 -34.67 32.87 40.50
N SER A 29 -35.26 34.02 40.19
CA SER A 29 -36.12 34.75 41.12
C SER A 29 -37.58 34.27 41.15
N TYR A 30 -37.95 33.31 40.31
CA TYR A 30 -39.32 32.78 40.25
C TYR A 30 -39.47 31.56 41.17
N PRO A 31 -40.58 31.44 41.93
CA PRO A 31 -40.86 30.23 42.70
C PRO A 31 -41.04 29.03 41.77
N ILE A 32 -40.68 27.84 42.25
CA ILE A 32 -40.86 26.59 41.51
C ILE A 32 -42.34 26.46 41.13
N SER A 33 -42.61 26.40 39.83
CA SER A 33 -43.99 26.31 39.33
C SER A 33 -44.61 24.95 39.65
N THR A 34 -45.77 24.97 40.31
CA THR A 34 -46.64 23.80 40.46
C THR A 34 -47.51 23.55 39.22
N ASN A 35 -47.61 24.53 38.31
CA ASN A 35 -48.34 24.35 37.05
C ASN A 35 -47.48 23.54 36.05
N PRO A 36 -47.97 22.37 35.56
CA PRO A 36 -47.28 21.55 34.57
C PRO A 36 -47.00 22.27 33.24
N GLU A 37 -47.81 23.27 32.88
CA GLU A 37 -47.64 24.04 31.64
C GLU A 37 -46.27 24.72 31.54
N ASN A 38 -45.77 25.26 32.66
CA ASN A 38 -44.46 25.92 32.73
C ASN A 38 -43.29 24.95 32.53
N TRP A 39 -43.47 23.67 32.87
CA TRP A 39 -42.49 22.61 32.60
C TRP A 39 -42.45 22.23 31.12
N GLY A 40 -43.59 22.30 30.42
CA GLY A 40 -43.65 22.15 28.96
C GLY A 40 -42.83 23.22 28.24
N GLN A 41 -43.00 24.50 28.64
CA GLN A 41 -42.25 25.61 28.06
C GLN A 41 -40.72 25.50 28.29
N LEU A 42 -40.29 24.96 29.44
CA LEU A 42 -38.88 24.64 29.70
C LEU A 42 -38.38 23.54 28.75
N GLY A 43 -39.19 22.49 28.54
CA GLY A 43 -38.88 21.44 27.57
C GLY A 43 -38.67 21.99 26.17
N ASP A 44 -39.57 22.86 25.71
CA ASP A 44 -39.48 23.51 24.40
C ASP A 44 -38.23 24.38 24.28
N TYR A 45 -37.89 25.13 25.33
CA TYR A 45 -36.67 25.94 25.39
C TYR A 45 -35.41 25.06 25.29
N LEU A 46 -35.33 23.98 26.08
CA LEU A 46 -34.18 23.07 26.07
C LEU A 46 -34.06 22.30 24.75
N ASN A 47 -35.18 22.00 24.09
CA ASN A 47 -35.20 21.24 22.84
C ASN A 47 -34.36 21.91 21.73
N VAL A 48 -34.35 23.25 21.68
CA VAL A 48 -33.51 24.00 20.73
C VAL A 48 -32.02 23.71 20.96
N PHE A 49 -31.58 23.74 22.22
CA PHE A 49 -30.18 23.47 22.57
C PHE A 49 -29.80 22.01 22.39
N VAL A 50 -30.71 21.09 22.72
CA VAL A 50 -30.54 19.65 22.46
C VAL A 50 -30.39 19.40 20.95
N SER A 51 -31.16 20.09 20.12
CA SER A 51 -31.08 19.97 18.66
C SER A 51 -29.73 20.48 18.13
N ILE A 52 -29.26 21.64 18.61
CA ILE A 52 -27.95 22.20 18.23
C ILE A 52 -26.81 21.28 18.71
N SER A 53 -26.88 20.81 19.95
CA SER A 53 -25.92 19.85 20.52
C SER A 53 -25.86 18.56 19.70
N SER A 54 -27.02 18.02 19.32
CA SER A 54 -27.12 16.82 18.49
C SER A 54 -26.52 17.03 17.10
N LEU A 55 -26.76 18.20 16.48
CA LEU A 55 -26.17 18.54 15.18
C LEU A 55 -24.64 18.61 15.27
N VAL A 56 -24.08 19.23 16.32
CA VAL A 56 -22.63 19.30 16.55
C VAL A 56 -22.03 17.91 16.75
N LEU A 57 -22.67 17.06 17.54
CA LEU A 57 -22.22 15.67 17.75
C LEU A 57 -22.27 14.87 16.45
N LEU A 58 -23.35 14.96 15.69
CA LEU A 58 -23.50 14.25 14.42
C LEU A 58 -22.43 14.70 13.41
N SER A 59 -22.22 16.02 13.30
CA SER A 59 -21.24 16.60 12.37
C SER A 59 -19.82 16.15 12.72
N THR A 60 -19.46 16.20 14.00
CA THR A 60 -18.13 15.79 14.46
C THR A 60 -17.89 14.30 14.29
N LEU A 61 -18.91 13.47 14.52
CA LEU A 61 -18.83 12.03 14.29
C LEU A 61 -18.69 11.70 12.80
N THR A 62 -19.48 12.36 11.94
CA THR A 62 -19.42 12.17 10.48
C THR A 62 -18.04 12.53 9.95
N TYR A 63 -17.50 13.67 10.37
CA TYR A 63 -16.15 14.08 10.02
C TYR A 63 -15.09 13.07 10.48
N PHE A 64 -15.21 12.56 11.70
CA PHE A 64 -14.30 11.56 12.24
C PHE A 64 -14.35 10.23 11.48
N ILE A 65 -15.55 9.77 11.10
CA ILE A 65 -15.71 8.56 10.28
C ILE A 65 -15.06 8.75 8.92
N HIS A 66 -15.31 9.89 8.26
CA HIS A 66 -14.76 10.18 6.95
C HIS A 66 -13.23 10.15 6.93
N GLN A 67 -12.59 10.82 7.90
CA GLN A 67 -11.13 10.80 8.06
C GLN A 67 -10.56 9.40 8.27
N ARG A 68 -11.24 8.55 9.04
CA ARG A 68 -10.81 7.16 9.24
C ARG A 68 -10.96 6.31 8.00
N GLU A 69 -11.96 6.58 7.19
CA GLU A 69 -12.16 5.85 5.95
C GLU A 69 -11.11 6.23 4.90
N GLU A 70 -10.71 7.50 4.83
CA GLU A 70 -9.57 7.93 4.01
C GLU A 70 -8.27 7.25 4.42
N GLU A 71 -7.97 7.19 5.72
CA GLU A 71 -6.78 6.49 6.24
C GLU A 71 -6.81 5.00 5.88
N ARG A 72 -7.98 4.35 6.03
CA ARG A 72 -8.15 2.94 5.65
C ARG A 72 -8.01 2.72 4.15
N ALA A 73 -8.57 3.60 3.33
CA ALA A 73 -8.45 3.54 1.89
C ALA A 73 -6.99 3.67 1.45
N LEU A 74 -6.24 4.61 2.04
CA LEU A 74 -4.82 4.79 1.76
C LEU A 74 -3.98 3.58 2.20
N ILE A 75 -4.28 2.99 3.35
CA ILE A 75 -3.63 1.75 3.80
C ILE A 75 -3.98 0.59 2.86
N ALA A 76 -5.24 0.47 2.45
CA ALA A 76 -5.69 -0.57 1.54
C ALA A 76 -4.99 -0.46 0.17
N GLU A 77 -4.92 0.76 -0.38
CA GLU A 77 -4.20 1.05 -1.63
C GLU A 77 -2.71 0.73 -1.50
N THR A 78 -2.07 1.12 -0.39
CA THR A 78 -0.66 0.83 -0.15
C THR A 78 -0.42 -0.68 -0.05
N ASN A 79 -1.30 -1.41 0.64
CA ASN A 79 -1.22 -2.85 0.76
C ASN A 79 -1.48 -3.55 -0.59
N GLU A 80 -2.44 -3.09 -1.36
CA GLU A 80 -2.73 -3.62 -2.69
C GLU A 80 -1.54 -3.41 -3.62
N LYS A 81 -0.93 -2.22 -3.61
CA LYS A 81 0.29 -1.91 -4.35
C LYS A 81 1.46 -2.80 -3.94
N ASN A 82 1.65 -3.02 -2.64
CA ASN A 82 2.72 -3.88 -2.13
C ASN A 82 2.46 -5.37 -2.42
N ASN A 83 1.21 -5.80 -2.41
CA ASN A 83 0.83 -7.19 -2.69
C ASN A 83 0.81 -7.50 -4.19
N SER A 84 0.56 -6.49 -5.04
CA SER A 84 0.46 -6.59 -6.49
C SER A 84 1.79 -6.28 -7.18
N ARG A 85 2.92 -6.58 -6.54
CA ARG A 85 4.24 -6.42 -7.15
C ARG A 85 4.73 -7.73 -7.75
N PRO A 86 5.44 -7.70 -8.89
CA PRO A 86 6.19 -8.85 -9.36
C PRO A 86 7.38 -9.10 -8.43
N LEU A 87 7.69 -10.37 -8.20
CA LEU A 87 8.85 -10.79 -7.42
C LEU A 87 9.54 -11.91 -8.20
N ILE A 88 10.67 -11.59 -8.81
CA ILE A 88 11.46 -12.58 -9.54
C ILE A 88 12.39 -13.28 -8.56
N LEU A 89 12.27 -14.61 -8.48
CA LEU A 89 13.19 -15.49 -7.77
C LEU A 89 13.96 -16.36 -8.75
N PHE A 90 15.18 -16.68 -8.36
CA PHE A 90 16.03 -17.64 -9.03
C PHE A 90 16.13 -18.89 -8.17
N GLN A 91 15.90 -20.06 -8.76
CA GLN A 91 16.00 -21.34 -8.06
C GLN A 91 16.66 -22.39 -8.96
N LEU A 92 17.40 -23.31 -8.35
CA LEU A 92 17.84 -24.51 -9.05
C LEU A 92 16.63 -25.44 -9.26
N GLY A 93 16.37 -25.83 -10.51
CA GLY A 93 15.34 -26.81 -10.82
C GLY A 93 15.72 -28.21 -10.30
N SER A 94 14.75 -29.12 -10.25
CA SER A 94 14.89 -30.48 -9.70
C SER A 94 15.96 -31.38 -10.36
N ASN A 95 16.52 -30.97 -11.49
CA ASN A 95 17.63 -31.67 -12.18
C ASN A 95 19.01 -31.10 -11.81
N ASP A 96 19.13 -30.24 -10.79
CA ASP A 96 20.34 -29.60 -10.24
C ASP A 96 21.28 -28.92 -11.26
N SER A 97 20.81 -28.72 -12.49
CA SER A 97 21.63 -28.27 -13.62
C SER A 97 20.97 -27.18 -14.45
N ILE A 98 19.73 -26.82 -14.13
CA ILE A 98 18.97 -25.82 -14.86
C ILE A 98 18.45 -24.81 -13.85
N TRP A 99 18.92 -23.57 -13.99
CA TRP A 99 18.36 -22.46 -13.25
C TRP A 99 16.97 -22.13 -13.79
N GLU A 100 16.04 -21.91 -12.88
CA GLU A 100 14.69 -21.49 -13.17
C GLU A 100 14.46 -20.10 -12.59
N ILE A 101 13.84 -19.25 -13.40
CA ILE A 101 13.34 -17.95 -12.98
C ILE A 101 11.84 -18.09 -12.82
N ILE A 102 11.33 -17.72 -11.65
CA ILE A 102 9.91 -17.73 -11.37
C ILE A 102 9.49 -16.37 -10.86
N ASN A 103 8.37 -15.87 -11.37
CA ASN A 103 7.71 -14.73 -10.75
C ASN A 103 6.76 -15.24 -9.66
N VAL A 104 7.14 -15.08 -8.39
CA VAL A 104 6.29 -15.45 -7.24
C VAL A 104 5.42 -14.29 -6.75
N GLY A 105 5.54 -13.12 -7.39
CA GLY A 105 4.68 -11.97 -7.11
C GLY A 105 3.31 -12.11 -7.78
N ASN A 106 2.36 -11.25 -7.37
CA ASN A 106 0.99 -11.30 -7.88
C ASN A 106 0.76 -10.43 -9.13
N SER A 107 1.79 -9.76 -9.65
CA SER A 107 1.72 -8.97 -10.89
C SER A 107 2.73 -9.43 -11.91
N VAL A 108 2.52 -9.05 -13.16
CA VAL A 108 3.44 -9.26 -14.28
C VAL A 108 4.73 -8.47 -14.06
N ALA A 109 5.87 -9.14 -14.26
CA ALA A 109 7.16 -8.50 -14.40
C ALA A 109 7.39 -8.14 -15.87
N LEU A 110 7.76 -6.90 -16.18
CA LEU A 110 7.96 -6.39 -17.54
C LEU A 110 9.41 -5.93 -17.73
N ASN A 111 9.87 -5.87 -18.98
CA ASN A 111 11.17 -5.33 -19.37
C ASN A 111 12.33 -5.88 -18.52
N ILE A 112 12.39 -7.20 -18.40
CA ILE A 112 13.30 -7.87 -17.47
C ILE A 112 14.66 -8.00 -18.16
N PHE A 113 15.68 -7.42 -17.53
CA PHE A 113 17.07 -7.58 -17.90
C PHE A 113 17.70 -8.54 -16.91
N LEU A 114 18.33 -9.59 -17.41
CA LEU A 114 19.02 -10.61 -16.63
C LEU A 114 20.50 -10.55 -16.92
N LEU A 115 21.33 -10.66 -15.88
CA LEU A 115 22.77 -10.79 -15.97
C LEU A 115 23.21 -12.03 -15.20
N SER A 116 23.98 -12.89 -15.86
CA SER A 116 24.65 -14.01 -15.19
C SER A 116 26.14 -13.70 -15.01
N THR A 117 26.66 -13.83 -13.80
CA THR A 117 28.10 -13.75 -13.51
C THR A 117 28.63 -15.14 -13.12
N SER A 118 29.63 -15.61 -13.87
CA SER A 118 30.34 -16.87 -13.59
C SER A 118 31.41 -16.65 -12.51
N TYR A 119 31.80 -17.72 -11.80
CA TYR A 119 32.85 -17.73 -10.76
C TYR A 119 34.18 -17.09 -11.18
N GLU A 120 34.50 -17.10 -12.47
CA GLU A 120 35.73 -16.48 -12.98
C GLU A 120 35.58 -14.99 -13.30
N GLY A 121 34.38 -14.42 -13.12
CA GLY A 121 34.06 -13.00 -13.35
C GLY A 121 34.21 -12.50 -14.79
N LYS A 122 34.61 -13.35 -15.74
CA LYS A 122 35.16 -12.92 -17.04
C LYS A 122 34.15 -12.68 -18.15
N TYR A 123 32.89 -13.14 -18.03
CA TYR A 123 31.92 -13.06 -19.14
C TYR A 123 30.48 -12.87 -18.63
N PRO A 124 30.08 -11.66 -18.23
CA PRO A 124 28.68 -11.39 -17.93
C PRO A 124 27.85 -11.57 -19.21
N LYS A 125 26.90 -12.50 -19.19
CA LYS A 125 25.92 -12.63 -20.28
C LYS A 125 24.65 -11.92 -19.89
N GLN A 126 24.22 -10.98 -20.72
CA GLN A 126 22.96 -10.26 -20.52
C GLN A 126 21.86 -10.80 -21.43
N VAL A 127 20.68 -11.00 -20.88
CA VAL A 127 19.50 -11.50 -21.60
C VAL A 127 18.30 -10.59 -21.30
N LYS A 128 17.53 -10.25 -22.32
CA LYS A 128 16.30 -9.47 -22.18
C LYS A 128 15.08 -10.37 -22.32
N LEU A 129 14.18 -10.32 -21.33
CA LEU A 129 12.85 -10.93 -21.40
C LEU A 129 11.79 -9.82 -21.41
N TYR A 130 10.73 -10.01 -22.20
CA TYR A 130 9.66 -9.03 -22.29
C TYR A 130 8.75 -9.04 -21.07
N ALA A 131 8.31 -10.24 -20.65
CA ALA A 131 7.41 -10.39 -19.53
C ALA A 131 7.50 -11.78 -18.88
N ILE A 132 7.23 -11.84 -17.58
CA ILE A 132 6.97 -13.08 -16.83
C ILE A 132 5.69 -12.89 -16.00
N MET A 133 4.68 -13.72 -16.27
CA MET A 133 3.40 -13.72 -15.56
C MET A 133 3.54 -14.31 -14.14
N PRO A 134 2.65 -13.97 -13.19
CA PRO A 134 2.60 -14.63 -11.88
C PRO A 134 2.58 -16.16 -11.99
N GLY A 135 3.47 -16.83 -11.25
CA GLY A 135 3.65 -18.28 -11.25
C GLY A 135 4.29 -18.87 -12.52
N GLN A 136 4.59 -18.05 -13.54
CA GLN A 136 5.25 -18.52 -14.74
C GLN A 136 6.73 -18.81 -14.45
N ILE A 137 7.18 -19.98 -14.91
CA ILE A 137 8.55 -20.44 -14.77
C ILE A 137 9.25 -20.34 -16.12
N PHE A 138 10.43 -19.74 -16.13
CA PHE A 138 11.31 -19.65 -17.29
C PHE A 138 12.62 -20.37 -17.02
N LYS A 139 12.99 -21.33 -17.88
CA LYS A 139 14.18 -22.16 -17.68
C LYS A 139 15.38 -21.55 -18.39
N LEU A 140 16.42 -21.21 -17.63
CA LEU A 140 17.69 -20.71 -18.13
C LEU A 140 18.61 -21.90 -18.46
N ARG A 141 18.58 -22.33 -19.71
CA ARG A 141 19.50 -23.38 -20.19
C ARG A 141 20.93 -22.82 -20.30
N TYR A 142 21.92 -23.68 -20.11
CA TYR A 142 23.36 -23.36 -20.23
C TYR A 142 23.92 -22.40 -19.17
N ALA A 143 23.28 -22.35 -18.00
CA ALA A 143 23.74 -21.62 -16.83
C ALA A 143 24.55 -22.49 -15.85
N ASN A 144 25.31 -23.45 -16.38
CA ASN A 144 26.13 -24.33 -15.55
C ASN A 144 27.33 -23.50 -15.09
N ARG A 145 27.48 -23.27 -13.78
CA ARG A 145 28.52 -22.43 -13.14
C ARG A 145 28.22 -20.92 -13.10
N VAL A 146 26.98 -20.53 -12.84
CA VAL A 146 26.64 -19.15 -12.46
C VAL A 146 26.75 -19.02 -10.94
N GLU A 147 27.56 -18.07 -10.47
CA GLU A 147 27.71 -17.74 -9.05
C GLU A 147 26.66 -16.71 -8.62
N LYS A 148 26.38 -15.75 -9.51
CA LYS A 148 25.49 -14.64 -9.24
C LYS A 148 24.54 -14.38 -10.40
N TRP A 149 23.26 -14.26 -10.08
CA TRP A 149 22.23 -13.77 -10.99
C TRP A 149 21.76 -12.38 -10.56
N GLU A 150 21.56 -11.51 -11.54
CA GLU A 150 20.97 -10.20 -11.31
C GLU A 150 19.82 -10.02 -12.30
N ALA A 151 18.68 -9.57 -11.80
CA ALA A 151 17.56 -9.10 -12.60
C ALA A 151 17.30 -7.63 -12.32
N THR A 152 16.94 -6.87 -13.33
CA THR A 152 16.29 -5.57 -13.19
C THR A 152 15.06 -5.57 -14.08
N TYR A 153 13.90 -5.27 -13.52
CA TYR A 153 12.61 -5.33 -14.20
C TYR A 153 11.69 -4.23 -13.72
N THR A 154 10.61 -3.99 -14.46
CA THR A 154 9.57 -3.03 -14.09
C THR A 154 8.27 -3.73 -13.75
N ASP A 155 7.54 -3.22 -12.77
CA ASP A 155 6.14 -3.59 -12.58
C ASP A 155 5.23 -2.96 -13.65
N PHE A 156 3.93 -3.22 -13.57
CA PHE A 156 2.95 -2.64 -14.49
C PHE A 156 2.79 -1.12 -14.33
N HIS A 157 3.26 -0.54 -13.22
CA HIS A 157 3.30 0.90 -12.97
C HIS A 157 4.61 1.55 -13.45
N GLY A 158 5.57 0.77 -13.95
CA GLY A 158 6.87 1.26 -14.40
C GLY A 158 7.90 1.47 -13.27
N LYS A 159 7.62 1.02 -12.04
CA LYS A 159 8.60 1.07 -10.94
C LYS A 159 9.66 -0.02 -11.13
N TYR A 160 10.92 0.36 -10.93
CA TYR A 160 12.06 -0.55 -11.03
C TYR A 160 12.17 -1.44 -9.79
N ILE A 161 12.39 -2.72 -10.03
CA ILE A 161 12.67 -3.72 -9.01
C ILE A 161 13.88 -4.52 -9.51
N SER A 162 14.79 -4.81 -8.59
CA SER A 162 15.93 -5.67 -8.87
C SER A 162 15.91 -6.89 -7.96
N SER A 163 16.32 -8.02 -8.51
CA SER A 163 16.53 -9.27 -7.76
C SER A 163 17.96 -9.71 -7.94
N VAL A 164 18.69 -9.95 -6.85
CA VAL A 164 20.07 -10.43 -6.88
C VAL A 164 20.11 -11.78 -6.19
N CYS A 165 20.51 -12.83 -6.89
CA CYS A 165 20.69 -14.16 -6.30
C CYS A 165 22.17 -14.52 -6.24
N ILE A 166 22.64 -14.87 -5.04
CA ILE A 166 24.00 -15.37 -4.76
C ILE A 166 23.81 -16.61 -3.88
N ASP A 167 24.46 -17.72 -4.24
CA ASP A 167 24.41 -18.97 -3.46
C ASP A 167 22.97 -19.41 -3.08
N ASP A 168 22.06 -19.43 -4.07
CA ASP A 168 20.63 -19.75 -3.93
C ASP A 168 19.81 -18.79 -3.04
N GLN A 169 20.41 -17.70 -2.55
CA GLN A 169 19.69 -16.67 -1.79
C GLN A 169 19.39 -15.47 -2.67
N THR A 170 18.11 -15.24 -2.95
CA THR A 170 17.65 -14.07 -3.70
C THR A 170 17.30 -12.92 -2.75
N GLU A 171 18.02 -11.82 -2.87
CA GLU A 171 17.70 -10.53 -2.28
C GLU A 171 16.93 -9.67 -3.28
N ILE A 172 15.89 -8.97 -2.81
CA ILE A 172 15.05 -8.11 -3.65
C ILE A 172 15.27 -6.66 -3.21
N GLN A 173 15.62 -5.80 -4.16
CA GLN A 173 15.88 -4.39 -3.96
C GLN A 173 14.87 -3.56 -4.74
N GLU A 174 14.19 -2.65 -4.05
CA GLU A 174 13.17 -1.79 -4.65
C GLU A 174 13.75 -0.44 -5.05
N ASP A 175 13.25 0.12 -6.15
CA ASP A 175 13.67 1.44 -6.66
C ASP A 175 15.16 1.55 -6.96
N VAL A 176 15.85 0.41 -7.05
CA VAL A 176 17.24 0.30 -7.44
C VAL A 176 17.30 -0.26 -8.85
N LYS A 177 18.09 0.39 -9.68
CA LYS A 177 18.41 -0.07 -11.03
C LYS A 177 19.86 -0.54 -11.05
N ILE A 178 20.05 -1.85 -10.94
CA ILE A 178 21.40 -2.44 -10.85
C ILE A 178 22.00 -2.64 -12.25
N LEU A 179 21.16 -2.98 -13.24
CA LEU A 179 21.61 -3.25 -14.60
C LEU A 179 21.38 -2.07 -15.55
N PRO A 180 22.37 -1.74 -16.41
CA PRO A 180 22.17 -0.73 -17.46
C PRO A 180 21.14 -1.24 -18.48
N CYS A 181 20.11 -0.42 -18.74
CA CYS A 181 19.11 -0.67 -19.79
C CYS A 181 19.60 -0.17 -21.16
N HIS A 182 20.90 -0.19 -21.44
CA HIS A 182 21.42 0.33 -22.70
C HIS A 182 21.08 -0.61 -23.86
N ASP A 183 20.32 -0.10 -24.83
CA ASP A 183 19.79 -0.79 -26.01
C ASP A 183 20.81 -1.33 -27.01
N GLU A 184 22.12 -1.22 -26.74
CA GLU A 184 23.11 -1.30 -27.82
C GLU A 184 23.70 -2.69 -28.10
N GLU A 185 23.49 -3.73 -27.28
CA GLU A 185 23.93 -5.09 -27.64
C GLU A 185 23.20 -6.19 -26.83
N TYR A 186 21.90 -6.39 -27.10
CA TYR A 186 21.17 -7.51 -26.51
C TYR A 186 21.13 -8.71 -27.43
N ILE A 187 21.47 -9.89 -26.90
CA ILE A 187 21.08 -11.14 -27.53
C ILE A 187 19.60 -11.35 -27.18
N TYR A 188 18.70 -11.06 -28.14
CA TYR A 188 17.29 -11.38 -28.00
C TYR A 188 17.13 -12.87 -27.74
N LEU A 189 16.22 -13.28 -26.87
CA LEU A 189 16.15 -14.69 -26.48
C LEU A 189 15.81 -15.60 -27.67
N ALA A 190 15.06 -15.12 -28.67
CA ALA A 190 14.85 -15.80 -29.94
C ALA A 190 16.16 -16.05 -30.71
N ASP A 191 17.07 -15.07 -30.71
CA ASP A 191 18.39 -15.16 -31.34
C ASP A 191 19.40 -15.89 -30.46
N ALA A 192 19.27 -15.85 -29.13
CA ALA A 192 20.07 -16.63 -28.18
C ALA A 192 19.79 -18.11 -28.35
N ILE A 193 18.51 -18.48 -28.54
CA ILE A 193 18.13 -19.85 -28.86
C ILE A 193 18.74 -20.28 -30.20
N ALA A 194 18.99 -19.39 -31.17
CA ALA A 194 19.59 -19.73 -32.47
C ALA A 194 21.14 -19.74 -32.45
N LYS A 195 21.79 -18.72 -31.88
CA LYS A 195 23.26 -18.59 -31.75
C LYS A 195 23.89 -19.57 -30.75
N MET A 196 23.10 -20.28 -29.96
CA MET A 196 23.59 -21.33 -29.04
C MET A 196 23.67 -22.73 -29.70
N TRP A 197 23.37 -22.87 -31.00
CA TRP A 197 23.54 -24.13 -31.76
C TRP A 197 24.72 -24.12 -32.73
N GLU A 198 25.43 -23.00 -32.85
CA GLU A 198 26.75 -22.92 -33.52
C GLU A 198 27.87 -22.93 -32.46
#